data_AF-A0A7H1KHV0-F1
#
_entry.id   AF-A0A7H1KHV0-F1
#
_cell.length_a   1.000
_cell.length_b   1.000
_cell.length_c   1.000
_cell.angle_alpha   90.00
_cell.angle_beta   90.00
_cell.angle_gamma   90.00
#
_symmetry.space_group_name_H-M   'P 1'
#
loop_
_entity.id
_entity.type
_entity.pdbx_description
1 polymer ?
#
loop_
_entity_poly.entity_id
_entity_poly.type
_entity_poly.pdbx_seq_one_letter_code
_entity_poly.pdbx_strand_id
1 'polypeptide(L)'
;MASTSTLLISWSMSLTFMFMNHPLSLGAILLLQTILITLATGLLYMDFWFSYILFLVMVGGMLVMFIYMTSVASNEKFSIPKHSTYYLLTSLSVLLAIWVSTDSLMNLIPSPEILSINQTLNLNNFNLSKFFNFPSMNILIAIMIYLLVTLIAVVKITHSLGGALRQM
;
A
#
# COMPACT_ATOMS: atom_id res chain seq x y z
N MET A 1 1.80 19.50 4.10
CA MET A 1 3.25 19.35 4.33
C MET A 1 3.59 17.91 4.72
N ALA A 2 3.03 17.36 5.81
CA ALA A 2 3.30 15.98 6.20
C ALA A 2 2.76 14.92 5.22
N SER A 3 1.58 15.13 4.62
CA SER A 3 1.03 14.22 3.60
C SER A 3 1.83 14.27 2.29
N THR A 4 2.25 15.46 1.87
CA THR A 4 3.05 15.64 0.64
C THR A 4 4.46 15.09 0.81
N SER A 5 5.09 15.25 1.98
CA SER A 5 6.40 14.67 2.26
C SER A 5 6.35 13.15 2.34
N THR A 6 5.32 12.56 2.97
CA THR A 6 5.15 11.09 3.01
C THR A 6 4.90 10.49 1.63
N LEU A 7 4.13 11.17 0.76
CA LEU A 7 3.94 10.75 -0.64
C LEU A 7 5.25 10.80 -1.44
N LEU A 8 6.05 11.84 -1.27
CA LEU A 8 7.36 11.93 -1.93
C LEU A 8 8.27 10.78 -1.51
N ILE A 9 8.34 10.46 -0.21
CA ILE A 9 9.11 9.31 0.28
C ILE A 9 8.56 7.98 -0.27
N SER A 10 7.24 7.84 -0.43
CA SER A 10 6.67 6.63 -1.05
C SER A 10 7.08 6.45 -2.51
N TRP A 11 7.26 7.55 -3.25
CA TRP A 11 7.72 7.51 -4.64
C TRP A 11 9.17 7.05 -4.75
N SER A 12 10.07 7.51 -3.87
CA SER A 12 11.45 7.03 -3.90
C SER A 12 11.53 5.53 -3.56
N MET A 13 10.72 5.04 -2.63
CA MET A 13 10.63 3.61 -2.33
C MET A 13 10.13 2.78 -3.52
N SER A 14 9.20 3.32 -4.33
CA SER A 14 8.74 2.64 -5.53
C SER A 14 9.83 2.51 -6.61
N LEU A 15 10.71 3.51 -6.71
CA LEU A 15 11.86 3.46 -7.63
C LEU A 15 12.89 2.42 -7.17
N THR A 16 13.15 2.32 -5.87
CA THR A 16 14.09 1.31 -5.34
C THR A 16 13.56 -0.12 -5.49
N PHE A 17 12.24 -0.31 -5.40
CA PHE A 17 11.58 -1.59 -5.61
C PHE A 17 11.90 -2.21 -6.98
N MET A 18 11.90 -1.41 -8.05
CA MET A 18 12.15 -1.90 -9.42
C MET A 18 13.53 -2.53 -9.62
N PHE A 19 14.50 -2.22 -8.74
CA PHE A 19 15.89 -2.66 -8.90
C PHE A 19 16.31 -3.74 -7.90
N MET A 20 15.38 -4.24 -7.08
CA MET A 20 15.67 -5.27 -6.10
C MET A 20 15.32 -6.65 -6.64
N ASN A 21 16.24 -7.61 -6.43
CA ASN A 21 16.08 -8.96 -6.98
C ASN A 21 15.65 -9.97 -5.92
N HIS A 22 16.00 -9.74 -4.64
CA HIS A 22 15.76 -10.72 -3.60
C HIS A 22 14.31 -10.64 -3.08
N PRO A 23 13.56 -11.76 -3.00
CA PRO A 23 12.15 -11.76 -2.61
C PRO A 23 11.91 -11.16 -1.21
N LEU A 24 12.85 -11.38 -0.27
CA LEU A 24 12.78 -10.77 1.06
C LEU A 24 12.94 -9.24 1.05
N SER A 25 13.83 -8.68 0.22
CA SER A 25 13.95 -7.21 0.14
C SER A 25 12.78 -6.58 -0.60
N LEU A 26 12.24 -7.27 -1.62
CA LEU A 26 11.01 -6.87 -2.28
C LEU A 26 9.84 -6.80 -1.27
N GLY A 27 9.68 -7.83 -0.42
CA GLY A 27 8.66 -7.83 0.63
C GLY A 27 8.86 -6.72 1.67
N ALA A 28 10.11 -6.48 2.10
CA ALA A 28 10.41 -5.43 3.07
C ALA A 28 10.15 -4.01 2.53
N ILE A 29 10.50 -3.74 1.26
CA ILE A 29 10.23 -2.44 0.63
C ILE A 29 8.72 -2.22 0.46
N LEU A 30 7.97 -3.25 0.07
CA LEU A 30 6.52 -3.17 -0.03
C LEU A 30 5.87 -2.90 1.33
N LEU A 31 6.31 -3.57 2.40
CA LEU A 31 5.83 -3.29 3.76
C LEU A 31 6.03 -1.82 4.14
N LEU A 32 7.25 -1.28 3.96
CA LEU A 32 7.53 0.13 4.24
C LEU A 32 6.68 1.07 3.37
N GLN A 33 6.53 0.76 2.09
CA GLN A 33 5.72 1.57 1.18
C GLN A 33 4.25 1.61 1.60
N THR A 34 3.66 0.48 2.00
CA THR A 34 2.27 0.46 2.46
C THR A 34 2.05 1.22 3.77
N ILE A 35 3.02 1.19 4.69
CA ILE A 35 2.97 2.02 5.91
C ILE A 35 2.97 3.50 5.51
N LEU A 36 3.84 3.91 4.57
CA LEU A 36 3.88 5.30 4.10
C LEU A 36 2.57 5.74 3.42
N ILE A 37 1.96 4.86 2.63
CA ILE A 37 0.69 5.15 1.94
C ILE A 37 -0.48 5.25 2.94
N THR A 38 -0.54 4.37 3.93
CA THR A 38 -1.60 4.41 4.96
C THR A 38 -1.50 5.67 5.83
N LEU A 39 -0.28 6.10 6.14
CA LEU A 39 -0.04 7.38 6.81
C LEU A 39 -0.41 8.57 5.92
N ALA A 40 -0.03 8.55 4.63
CA ALA A 40 -0.37 9.62 3.71
C ALA A 40 -1.89 9.78 3.54
N THR A 41 -2.62 8.68 3.39
CA THR A 41 -4.09 8.70 3.26
C THR A 41 -4.78 9.14 4.54
N GLY A 42 -4.27 8.74 5.72
CA GLY A 42 -4.78 9.22 7.01
C GLY A 42 -4.60 10.72 7.21
N LEU A 43 -3.56 11.32 6.61
CA LEU A 43 -3.33 12.77 6.65
C LEU A 43 -4.15 13.56 5.61
N LEU A 44 -4.73 12.90 4.60
CA LEU A 44 -5.51 13.54 3.54
C LEU A 44 -7.01 13.58 3.87
N TYR A 45 -7.51 12.60 4.61
CA TYR A 45 -8.92 12.53 5.01
C TYR A 45 -9.08 12.92 6.48
N MET A 46 -10.24 13.51 6.81
CA MET A 46 -10.57 13.86 8.19
C MET A 46 -10.83 12.61 9.07
N ASP A 47 -11.33 11.53 8.47
CA ASP A 47 -11.60 10.26 9.16
C ASP A 47 -10.57 9.19 8.82
N PHE A 48 -9.99 8.57 9.85
CA PHE A 48 -8.97 7.53 9.71
C PHE A 48 -9.50 6.14 9.31
N TRP A 49 -10.82 5.96 9.20
CA TRP A 49 -11.44 4.65 8.90
C TRP A 49 -10.91 4.02 7.61
N PHE A 50 -10.78 4.80 6.54
CA PHE A 50 -10.25 4.29 5.27
C PHE A 50 -8.75 3.93 5.35
N SER A 51 -7.94 4.76 6.01
CA SER A 51 -6.51 4.46 6.21
C SER A 51 -6.31 3.19 7.05
N TYR A 52 -7.18 2.94 8.04
CA TYR A 52 -7.13 1.74 8.86
C TYR A 52 -7.48 0.47 8.07
N ILE A 53 -8.56 0.49 7.28
CA ILE A 53 -8.94 -0.65 6.43
C ILE A 53 -7.82 -0.96 5.43
N LEU A 54 -7.24 0.07 4.80
CA LEU A 54 -6.10 -0.08 3.88
C LEU A 54 -4.89 -0.73 4.58
N PHE A 55 -4.58 -0.32 5.81
CA PHE A 55 -3.48 -0.88 6.57
C PHE A 55 -3.68 -2.38 6.85
N LEU A 56 -4.85 -2.77 7.35
CA LEU A 56 -5.14 -4.16 7.68
C LEU A 56 -5.07 -5.08 6.45
N VAL A 57 -5.72 -4.69 5.35
CA VAL A 57 -5.81 -5.54 4.16
C VAL A 57 -4.45 -5.69 3.49
N MET A 58 -3.69 -4.60 3.35
CA MET A 58 -2.39 -4.65 2.69
C MET A 58 -1.33 -5.38 3.52
N VAL A 59 -1.21 -5.07 4.81
CA VAL A 59 -0.22 -5.73 5.68
C VAL A 59 -0.56 -7.20 5.87
N GLY A 60 -1.85 -7.54 6.05
CA GLY A 60 -2.31 -8.92 6.18
C GLY A 60 -1.96 -9.77 4.95
N GLY A 61 -2.24 -9.27 3.73
CA GLY A 61 -1.92 -9.98 2.50
C GLY A 61 -0.42 -10.17 2.27
N MET A 62 0.39 -9.15 2.59
CA MET A 62 1.84 -9.24 2.41
C MET A 62 2.52 -10.17 3.41
N LEU A 63 2.02 -10.28 4.64
CA LEU A 63 2.56 -11.24 5.62
C LEU A 63 2.36 -12.70 5.16
N VAL A 64 1.22 -13.03 4.56
CA VAL A 64 0.97 -14.38 4.00
C VAL A 64 1.96 -14.68 2.87
N MET A 65 2.14 -13.74 1.94
CA MET A 65 3.11 -13.87 0.85
C MET A 65 4.55 -13.98 1.36
N PHE A 66 4.90 -13.25 2.42
CA PHE A 66 6.21 -13.30 3.04
C PHE A 66 6.52 -14.69 3.62
N ILE A 67 5.59 -15.26 4.39
CA ILE A 67 5.75 -16.62 4.95
C ILE A 67 5.94 -17.64 3.83
N TYR A 68 5.11 -17.56 2.77
CA TYR A 68 5.24 -18.45 1.62
C TYR A 68 6.64 -18.37 0.98
N MET A 69 7.12 -17.17 0.68
CA MET A 69 8.45 -17.00 0.05
C MET A 69 9.59 -17.47 0.94
N THR A 70 9.55 -17.20 2.26
CA THR A 70 10.57 -17.71 3.19
C THR A 70 10.55 -19.23 3.35
N SER A 71 9.41 -19.88 3.12
CA SER A 71 9.29 -21.35 3.17
C SER A 71 9.80 -22.05 1.90
N VAL A 72 9.79 -21.35 0.76
CA VAL A 72 10.17 -21.90 -0.56
C VAL A 72 11.63 -21.60 -0.92
N ALA A 73 12.18 -20.46 -0.49
CA ALA A 73 13.54 -20.08 -0.80
C ALA A 73 14.52 -20.53 0.31
N SER A 74 15.55 -21.28 -0.08
CA SER A 74 16.76 -21.45 0.75
C SER A 74 17.35 -20.08 1.10
N ASN A 75 17.89 -19.91 2.31
CA ASN A 75 18.57 -18.69 2.80
C ASN A 75 19.80 -18.31 1.94
N GLU A 76 19.57 -17.88 0.71
CA GLU A 76 20.62 -17.33 -0.14
C GLU A 76 21.16 -16.05 0.47
N LYS A 77 22.48 -15.87 0.40
CA LYS A 77 23.14 -14.69 0.97
C LYS A 77 22.64 -13.46 0.23
N PHE A 78 22.20 -12.46 0.98
CA PHE A 78 21.68 -11.21 0.46
C PHE A 78 22.73 -10.47 -0.39
N SER A 79 22.60 -10.52 -1.72
CA SER A 79 23.44 -9.77 -2.64
C SER A 79 22.74 -8.48 -3.10
N ILE A 80 23.22 -7.33 -2.64
CA ILE A 80 22.75 -6.03 -3.11
C ILE A 80 23.29 -5.81 -4.53
N PRO A 81 22.43 -5.51 -5.53
CA PRO A 81 22.93 -5.23 -6.87
C PRO A 81 23.79 -3.97 -6.86
N LYS A 82 24.98 -4.03 -7.47
CA LYS A 82 25.98 -2.94 -7.44
C LYS A 82 25.44 -1.58 -7.92
N HIS A 83 24.45 -1.57 -8.80
CA HIS A 83 23.85 -0.34 -9.33
C HIS A 83 22.73 0.24 -8.45
N SER A 84 22.19 -0.51 -7.47
CA SER A 84 21.11 -0.03 -6.60
C SER A 84 21.51 1.19 -5.77
N THR A 85 22.78 1.31 -5.39
CA THR A 85 23.28 2.45 -4.61
C THR A 85 23.23 3.76 -5.41
N TYR A 86 23.53 3.71 -6.71
CA TYR A 86 23.42 4.88 -7.60
C TYR A 86 21.96 5.29 -7.81
N TYR A 87 21.04 4.33 -7.96
CA TYR A 87 19.61 4.60 -8.06
C TYR A 87 19.03 5.17 -6.75
N LEU A 88 19.48 4.68 -5.60
CA LEU A 88 19.13 5.26 -4.31
C LEU A 88 19.57 6.72 -4.21
N LEU A 89 20.82 7.02 -4.58
CA LEU A 89 21.36 8.39 -4.53
C LEU A 89 20.63 9.34 -5.48
N THR A 90 20.29 8.89 -6.68
CA THR A 90 19.51 9.69 -7.64
C THR A 90 18.07 9.90 -7.19
N SER A 91 17.43 8.89 -6.57
CA SER A 91 16.09 9.08 -6.00
C SER A 91 16.09 10.12 -4.86
N LEU A 92 17.13 10.12 -4.02
CA LEU A 92 17.28 11.08 -2.92
C LEU A 92 17.57 12.50 -3.41
N SER A 93 18.36 12.67 -4.47
CA SER A 93 18.63 14.01 -5.03
C SER A 93 17.39 14.64 -5.66
N VAL A 94 16.56 13.83 -6.33
CA VAL A 94 15.27 14.28 -6.87
C VAL A 94 14.32 14.68 -5.73
N LEU A 95 14.28 13.92 -4.64
CA LEU A 95 13.46 14.27 -3.47
C LEU A 95 13.87 15.61 -2.86
N LEU A 96 15.17 15.84 -2.67
CA LEU A 96 15.69 17.09 -2.13
C LEU A 96 15.33 18.28 -3.03
N ALA A 97 15.46 18.13 -4.35
CA ALA A 97 15.08 19.17 -5.30
C ALA A 97 13.59 19.51 -5.22
N ILE A 98 12.73 18.48 -5.13
CA ILE A 98 11.29 18.69 -5.00
C ILE A 98 10.97 19.35 -3.66
N TRP A 99 11.56 18.91 -2.56
CA TRP A 99 11.33 19.48 -1.23
C TRP A 99 11.64 20.98 -1.19
N VAL A 100 12.77 21.39 -1.75
CA VAL A 100 13.16 22.81 -1.84
C VAL A 100 12.17 23.60 -2.71
N SER A 101 11.67 23.01 -3.80
CA SER A 101 10.68 23.67 -4.67
C SER A 101 9.29 23.80 -4.04
N THR A 102 8.92 22.88 -3.14
CA THR A 102 7.58 22.91 -2.52
C THR A 102 7.43 24.04 -1.50
N ASP A 103 8.52 24.43 -0.84
CA ASP A 103 8.48 25.49 0.18
C ASP A 103 8.21 26.87 -0.46
N SER A 104 8.72 27.10 -1.67
CA SER A 104 8.47 28.35 -2.41
C SER A 104 7.06 28.42 -3.02
N LEU A 105 6.50 27.29 -3.45
CA LEU A 105 5.15 27.20 -4.00
C LEU A 105 4.04 27.24 -2.93
N MET A 106 4.32 26.76 -1.72
CA MET A 106 3.31 26.69 -0.64
C MET A 106 2.97 28.04 -0.01
N ASN A 107 3.85 29.05 -0.09
CA ASN A 107 3.53 30.40 0.36
C ASN A 107 2.46 31.11 -0.49
N LEU A 108 2.02 30.51 -1.60
CA LEU A 108 0.99 31.05 -2.50
C LEU A 108 -0.40 30.45 -2.28
N ILE A 109 -0.55 29.45 -1.41
CA ILE A 109 -1.81 28.75 -1.16
C ILE A 109 -2.38 29.24 0.18
N PRO A 110 -3.66 29.68 0.24
CA PRO A 110 -4.27 30.11 1.49
C PRO A 110 -4.26 28.97 2.53
N SER A 111 -4.15 29.35 3.80
CA SER A 111 -3.96 28.42 4.91
C SER A 111 -5.02 27.31 4.95
N PRO A 112 -4.62 26.07 5.29
CA PRO A 112 -5.53 24.92 5.35
C PRO A 112 -6.64 25.06 6.41
N GLU A 113 -6.52 26.03 7.31
CA GLU A 113 -7.50 26.33 8.35
C GLU A 113 -8.81 26.91 7.80
N ILE A 114 -8.79 27.58 6.65
CA ILE A 114 -10.00 28.17 6.04
C ILE A 114 -10.78 27.11 5.25
N LEU A 115 -10.09 26.10 4.70
CA LEU A 115 -10.71 24.98 3.97
C LEU A 115 -11.26 23.89 4.89
N SER A 116 -10.69 23.70 6.08
CA SER A 116 -11.10 22.67 7.03
C SER A 116 -12.49 22.91 7.62
N ILE A 117 -12.88 24.18 7.84
CA ILE A 117 -14.18 24.55 8.45
C ILE A 117 -15.36 24.16 7.55
N ASN A 118 -15.21 24.22 6.23
CA ASN A 118 -16.26 23.80 5.30
C ASN A 118 -16.33 22.28 5.10
N GLN A 119 -15.24 21.55 5.38
CA GLN A 119 -15.23 20.09 5.28
C GLN A 119 -15.82 19.43 6.53
N THR A 120 -15.58 19.95 7.73
CA THR A 120 -16.08 19.35 8.98
C THR A 120 -17.61 19.27 9.03
N LEU A 121 -18.31 20.25 8.46
CA LEU A 121 -19.78 20.26 8.40
C LEU A 121 -20.37 19.17 7.48
N ASN A 122 -19.58 18.62 6.55
CA ASN A 122 -19.99 17.55 5.64
C ASN A 122 -19.56 16.14 6.10
N LEU A 123 -18.82 16.00 7.20
CA LEU A 123 -18.32 14.71 7.71
C LEU A 123 -19.39 13.85 8.38
N ASN A 124 -20.53 14.43 8.78
CA ASN A 124 -21.60 13.68 9.45
C ASN A 124 -22.35 12.69 8.54
N ASN A 125 -22.08 12.67 7.24
CA ASN A 125 -22.57 11.60 6.37
C ASN A 125 -21.58 10.45 6.34
N PHE A 126 -21.79 9.48 7.24
CA PHE A 126 -21.15 8.16 7.23
C PHE A 126 -21.15 7.54 5.82
N ASN A 127 -20.05 7.74 5.09
CA ASN A 127 -19.87 7.32 3.69
C ASN A 127 -19.99 5.81 3.47
N LEU A 128 -19.82 5.00 4.52
CA LEU A 128 -19.90 3.54 4.46
C LEU A 128 -21.34 3.04 4.28
N SER A 129 -22.33 3.75 4.86
CA SER A 129 -23.75 3.36 4.76
C SER A 129 -24.29 3.45 3.32
N LYS A 130 -23.63 4.24 2.47
CA LYS A 130 -24.00 4.40 1.06
C LYS A 130 -23.97 3.09 0.28
N PHE A 131 -23.03 2.19 0.59
CA PHE A 131 -22.91 0.90 -0.11
C PHE A 131 -24.06 -0.07 0.20
N PHE A 132 -24.73 0.09 1.33
CA PHE A 132 -25.92 -0.69 1.68
C PHE A 132 -27.20 -0.14 1.07
N ASN A 133 -27.17 1.10 0.58
CA ASN A 133 -28.32 1.73 -0.06
C ASN A 133 -28.35 1.45 -1.57
N PHE A 134 -29.56 1.40 -2.12
CA PHE A 134 -29.75 1.36 -3.57
C PHE A 134 -29.27 2.70 -4.20
N PRO A 135 -28.57 2.71 -5.36
CA PRO A 135 -28.27 1.59 -6.27
C PRO A 135 -26.93 0.86 -6.00
N SER A 136 -26.10 1.36 -5.08
CA SER A 136 -24.76 0.80 -4.80
C SER A 136 -24.78 -0.59 -4.18
N MET A 137 -25.92 -1.02 -3.62
CA MET A 137 -26.11 -2.38 -3.12
C MET A 137 -25.80 -3.47 -4.18
N ASN A 138 -26.03 -3.18 -5.47
CA ASN A 138 -25.70 -4.12 -6.55
C ASN A 138 -24.20 -4.42 -6.63
N ILE A 139 -23.36 -3.41 -6.34
CA ILE A 139 -21.90 -3.56 -6.30
C ILE A 139 -21.51 -4.44 -5.10
N LEU A 140 -22.15 -4.26 -3.95
CA LEU A 140 -21.90 -5.08 -2.76
C LEU A 140 -22.25 -6.55 -3.01
N ILE A 141 -23.40 -6.82 -3.65
CA ILE A 141 -23.80 -8.18 -4.04
C ILE A 141 -22.78 -8.81 -5.00
N ALA A 142 -22.30 -8.06 -6.00
CA ALA A 142 -21.29 -8.54 -6.95
C ALA A 142 -19.97 -8.92 -6.25
N ILE A 143 -19.51 -8.13 -5.27
CA ILE A 143 -18.28 -8.42 -4.51
C ILE A 143 -18.44 -9.68 -3.65
N MET A 144 -19.62 -9.88 -3.02
CA MET A 144 -19.88 -11.10 -2.25
C MET A 144 -19.83 -12.36 -3.13
N ILE A 145 -20.45 -12.31 -4.31
CA ILE A 145 -20.40 -13.42 -5.26
C ILE A 145 -18.96 -13.66 -5.74
N TYR A 146 -18.21 -12.59 -6.04
CA TYR A 146 -16.80 -12.70 -6.43
C TYR A 146 -15.96 -13.42 -5.35
N LEU A 147 -16.05 -12.99 -4.09
CA LEU A 147 -15.31 -13.62 -2.98
C LEU A 147 -15.72 -15.08 -2.75
N LEU A 148 -17.00 -15.43 -2.97
CA LEU A 148 -17.46 -16.81 -2.88
C LEU A 148 -16.90 -17.68 -4.01
N VAL A 149 -16.90 -17.17 -5.24
CA VAL A 149 -16.34 -17.89 -6.40
C VAL A 149 -14.83 -18.07 -6.25
N THR A 150 -14.09 -17.06 -5.77
CA THR A 150 -12.65 -17.19 -5.54
C THR A 150 -12.34 -18.23 -4.46
N LEU A 151 -13.11 -18.31 -3.38
CA LEU A 151 -12.94 -19.36 -2.37
C LEU A 151 -13.12 -20.76 -2.97
N ILE A 152 -14.19 -20.98 -3.73
CA ILE A 152 -14.45 -22.27 -4.40
C ILE A 152 -13.33 -22.60 -5.38
N ALA A 153 -12.86 -21.62 -6.15
CA ALA A 153 -11.75 -21.80 -7.08
C ALA A 153 -10.46 -22.17 -6.36
N VAL A 154 -10.11 -21.49 -5.26
CA VAL A 154 -8.93 -21.79 -4.45
C VAL A 154 -9.00 -23.22 -3.89
N VAL A 155 -10.13 -23.65 -3.33
CA VAL A 155 -10.31 -25.03 -2.83
C VAL A 155 -10.16 -26.06 -3.95
N LYS A 156 -10.68 -25.77 -5.16
CA LYS A 156 -10.54 -26.67 -6.31
C LYS A 156 -9.09 -26.77 -6.80
N ILE A 157 -8.34 -25.65 -6.79
CA ILE A 157 -6.92 -25.61 -7.16
C ILE A 157 -6.07 -26.37 -6.14
N THR A 158 -6.32 -26.17 -4.83
CA THR A 158 -5.54 -26.87 -3.78
C THR A 158 -5.84 -28.36 -3.70
N HIS A 159 -7.03 -28.80 -4.14
CA HIS A 159 -7.38 -30.23 -4.23
C HIS A 159 -6.77 -30.95 -5.45
N SER A 160 -5.91 -30.32 -6.27
CA SER A 160 -5.22 -31.06 -7.34
C SER A 160 -4.24 -32.07 -6.73
N LEU A 161 -4.50 -33.37 -6.99
CA LEU A 161 -3.76 -34.51 -6.46
C LEU A 161 -2.26 -34.44 -6.79
N GLY A 162 -1.44 -34.45 -5.74
CA GLY A 162 0.01 -34.54 -5.81
C GLY A 162 0.62 -35.37 -4.69
N GLY A 163 -0.03 -36.48 -4.32
CA GLY A 163 0.54 -37.52 -3.45
C GLY A 163 0.97 -37.06 -2.05
N ALA A 164 1.49 -37.99 -1.26
CA ALA A 164 2.22 -37.60 -0.07
C ALA A 164 3.45 -36.81 -0.51
N LEU A 165 3.63 -35.59 0.01
CA LEU A 165 4.97 -35.06 0.26
C LEU A 165 5.64 -35.95 1.32
N ARG A 166 5.87 -37.23 0.98
CA ARG A 166 6.84 -38.08 1.66
C ARG A 166 8.12 -38.00 0.84
N GLN A 167 9.14 -37.53 1.55
CA GLN A 167 10.58 -37.76 1.37
C GLN A 167 11.30 -36.87 0.37
N MET A 168 12.04 -35.89 0.89
CA MET A 168 13.49 -36.03 1.14
C MET A 168 13.83 -35.44 2.51
#